data_AF-A0A1I7A577-F1
#
_entry.id   AF-A0A1I7A577-F1
#
_cell.length_a   1.000
_cell.length_b   1.000
_cell.length_c   1.000
_cell.angle_alpha   90.00
_cell.angle_beta   90.00
_cell.angle_gamma   90.00
#
_symmetry.space_group_name_H-M   'P 1'
#
loop_
_entity.id
_entity.type
_entity.pdbx_description
1 polymer ?
#
loop_
_entity_poly.entity_id
_entity_poly.type
_entity_poly.pdbx_seq_one_letter_code
_entity_poly.pdbx_strand_id
1 'polypeptide(L)'
;MTRRKTIEEHLAPVPASIRRDMLENRNNLAPGAAAVIGRFFSIVKERHEPIEAPGAESFRAAASSESTLGTLLRALDRHAPDVSTAAARQVRAEWYARRPGKARAQHAPCEEALIASWPTSWQAMYPFLRQARIKASSRERYVASISRCARIVNAGGADECLTFYTAYCLGEAFKAGEADVRPITIANYLEGLIALGRLGGVNAESLDGMRYMRDALRDEAELGEKLKVARINGLMKKGGFEYIAKVIGKMRTKADLLPDHSARKALLLQTAACCAVDMNKPARTGDMSQWSIGSDLRRETDGSWHLVWKQEKTGRTTEAGELWPEIGEVLDELILCGRPSRLIHMRYRELTGKNWLTLSDTAKPATWPSERIKAAIEVPSHDLRTLAADYMRRHDPEIAARVIATHLGHGTLEAGKEYSAECKNEAAAQAWQKDRQRIAKQDRVRVDHPRFSFCRPRG
;
A
#
# COMPACT_ATOMS: atom_id res chain seq x y z
N MET A 1 49.60 -32.70 -2.77
CA MET A 1 49.39 -31.32 -3.26
C MET A 1 48.47 -31.37 -4.47
N THR A 2 47.22 -30.93 -4.35
CA THR A 2 46.26 -30.91 -5.46
C THR A 2 46.60 -29.75 -6.39
N ARG A 3 46.86 -30.04 -7.68
CA ARG A 3 47.15 -29.03 -8.71
C ARG A 3 46.02 -27.98 -8.72
N ARG A 4 46.39 -26.69 -8.64
CA ARG A 4 45.41 -25.59 -8.73
C ARG A 4 44.85 -25.56 -10.14
N LYS A 5 43.52 -25.58 -10.27
CA LYS A 5 42.86 -25.58 -11.57
C LYS A 5 43.15 -24.29 -12.34
N THR A 6 43.28 -24.37 -13.66
CA THR A 6 43.37 -23.20 -14.53
C THR A 6 42.00 -22.53 -14.70
N ILE A 7 41.97 -21.32 -15.28
CA ILE A 7 40.71 -20.62 -15.57
C ILE A 7 39.88 -21.43 -16.56
N GLU A 8 40.51 -21.99 -17.58
CA GLU A 8 39.89 -22.82 -18.61
C GLU A 8 39.28 -24.08 -18.01
N GLU A 9 39.98 -24.74 -17.09
CA GLU A 9 39.47 -25.90 -16.35
C GLU A 9 38.27 -25.56 -15.47
N HIS A 10 38.26 -24.35 -14.89
CA HIS A 10 37.11 -23.85 -14.14
C HIS A 10 35.90 -23.55 -15.05
N LEU A 11 36.14 -22.98 -16.24
CA LEU A 11 35.08 -22.57 -17.17
C LEU A 11 34.61 -23.70 -18.12
N ALA A 12 35.20 -24.89 -18.07
CA ALA A 12 34.79 -26.04 -18.88
C ALA A 12 33.26 -26.31 -18.89
N PRO A 13 32.51 -26.27 -17.77
CA PRO A 13 31.07 -26.51 -17.75
C PRO A 13 30.21 -25.31 -18.19
N VAL A 14 30.82 -24.15 -18.44
CA VAL A 14 30.12 -22.89 -18.75
C VAL A 14 29.74 -22.84 -20.24
N PRO A 15 28.55 -22.31 -20.59
CA PRO A 15 28.15 -22.11 -21.99
C PRO A 15 29.22 -21.38 -22.80
N ALA A 16 29.37 -21.77 -24.07
CA ALA A 16 30.51 -21.35 -24.90
C ALA A 16 30.61 -19.83 -25.09
N SER A 17 29.47 -19.12 -25.21
CA SER A 17 29.42 -17.66 -25.33
C SER A 17 29.97 -16.98 -24.06
N ILE A 18 29.45 -17.37 -22.89
CA ILE A 18 29.87 -16.83 -21.59
C ILE A 18 31.34 -17.16 -21.31
N ARG A 19 31.76 -18.41 -21.60
CA ARG A 19 33.16 -18.84 -21.44
C ARG A 19 34.09 -17.99 -22.30
N ARG A 20 33.72 -17.73 -23.56
CA ARG A 20 34.53 -16.90 -24.47
C ARG A 20 34.69 -15.49 -23.92
N ASP A 21 33.60 -14.84 -23.54
CA ASP A 21 33.62 -13.48 -22.99
C ASP A 21 34.47 -13.38 -21.71
N MET A 22 34.36 -14.36 -20.80
CA MET A 22 35.20 -14.40 -19.60
C MET A 22 36.69 -14.63 -19.91
N LEU A 23 37.03 -15.44 -20.92
CA LEU A 23 38.42 -15.67 -21.33
C LEU A 23 39.03 -14.46 -22.04
N GLU A 24 38.25 -13.76 -22.87
CA GLU A 24 38.66 -12.48 -23.48
C GLU A 24 38.92 -11.42 -22.41
N ASN A 25 38.13 -11.42 -21.33
CA ASN A 25 38.28 -10.50 -20.20
C ASN A 25 39.16 -11.05 -19.05
N ARG A 26 39.99 -12.08 -19.29
CA ARG A 26 40.75 -12.81 -18.25
C ARG A 26 41.50 -11.94 -17.24
N ASN A 27 42.10 -10.84 -17.70
CA ASN A 27 42.92 -9.96 -16.86
C ASN A 27 42.06 -9.05 -15.94
N ASN A 28 40.78 -8.90 -16.25
CA ASN A 28 39.82 -8.07 -15.52
C ASN A 28 38.84 -8.89 -14.67
N LEU A 29 39.00 -10.22 -14.62
CA LEU A 29 38.15 -11.08 -13.81
C LEU A 29 38.44 -10.89 -12.32
N ALA A 30 37.37 -10.73 -11.54
CA ALA A 30 37.49 -10.68 -10.09
C ALA A 30 38.07 -12.03 -9.56
N PRO A 31 38.88 -12.00 -8.48
CA PRO A 31 39.41 -13.21 -7.89
C PRO A 31 38.29 -14.23 -7.56
N GLY A 32 38.44 -15.45 -8.07
CA GLY A 32 37.48 -16.55 -7.86
C GLY A 32 36.24 -16.53 -8.77
N ALA A 33 36.06 -15.53 -9.64
CA ALA A 33 34.89 -15.43 -10.53
C ALA A 33 34.72 -16.66 -11.44
N ALA A 34 35.80 -17.09 -12.11
CA ALA A 34 35.78 -18.27 -12.97
C ALA A 34 35.40 -19.55 -12.20
N ALA A 35 35.90 -19.69 -10.96
CA ALA A 35 35.63 -20.87 -10.14
C ALA A 35 34.17 -20.94 -9.67
N VAL A 36 33.57 -19.83 -9.25
CA VAL A 36 32.17 -19.80 -8.80
C VAL A 36 31.19 -19.94 -9.96
N ILE A 37 31.44 -19.29 -11.11
CA ILE A 37 30.63 -19.44 -12.32
C ILE A 37 30.70 -20.88 -12.84
N GLY A 38 31.91 -21.44 -12.94
CA GLY A 38 32.10 -22.82 -13.36
C GLY A 38 31.32 -23.81 -12.50
N ARG A 39 31.42 -23.66 -11.17
CA ARG A 39 30.67 -24.48 -10.22
C ARG A 39 29.16 -24.32 -10.41
N PHE A 40 28.68 -23.09 -10.55
CA PHE A 40 27.26 -22.80 -10.78
C PHE A 40 26.72 -23.51 -12.02
N PHE A 41 27.39 -23.38 -13.18
CA PHE A 41 26.92 -24.04 -14.40
C PHE A 41 27.05 -25.57 -14.36
N SER A 42 28.03 -26.11 -13.63
CA SER A 42 28.08 -27.55 -13.35
C SER A 42 26.83 -28.01 -12.60
N ILE A 43 26.46 -27.30 -11.53
CA ILE A 43 25.30 -27.61 -10.70
C ILE A 43 23.99 -27.46 -11.48
N VAL A 44 23.82 -26.39 -12.26
CA VAL A 44 22.64 -26.18 -13.11
C VAL A 44 22.48 -27.34 -14.11
N LYS A 45 23.59 -27.78 -14.71
CA LYS A 45 23.61 -28.93 -15.64
C LYS A 45 23.26 -30.24 -14.94
N GLU A 46 23.84 -30.50 -13.76
CA GLU A 46 23.59 -31.70 -12.94
C GLU A 46 22.13 -31.79 -12.48
N ARG A 47 21.50 -30.64 -12.20
CA ARG A 47 20.10 -30.55 -11.76
C ARG A 47 19.09 -30.48 -12.91
N HIS A 48 19.57 -30.44 -14.15
CA HIS A 48 18.74 -30.24 -15.35
C HIS A 48 17.84 -29.01 -15.27
N GLU A 49 18.34 -27.93 -14.66
CA GLU A 49 17.59 -26.67 -14.52
C GLU A 49 17.72 -25.81 -15.80
N PRO A 50 16.68 -25.03 -16.16
CA PRO A 50 16.78 -24.09 -17.26
C PRO A 50 17.80 -23.00 -16.95
N ILE A 51 18.76 -22.79 -17.85
CA ILE A 51 19.85 -21.81 -17.68
C ILE A 51 19.31 -20.39 -17.51
N GLU A 52 18.22 -20.05 -18.19
CA GLU A 52 17.60 -18.72 -18.11
C GLU A 52 16.90 -18.44 -16.77
N ALA A 53 16.57 -19.47 -15.98
CA ALA A 53 15.92 -19.30 -14.68
C ALA A 53 16.31 -20.38 -13.67
N PRO A 54 17.58 -20.40 -13.22
CA PRO A 54 18.05 -21.40 -12.26
C PRO A 54 17.36 -21.26 -10.90
N GLY A 55 17.18 -22.39 -10.21
CA GLY A 55 16.56 -22.46 -8.89
C GLY A 55 17.45 -21.90 -7.78
N ALA A 56 16.84 -21.56 -6.64
CA ALA A 56 17.59 -21.05 -5.48
C ALA A 56 18.64 -22.05 -4.96
N GLU A 57 18.36 -23.36 -5.07
CA GLU A 57 19.31 -24.42 -4.70
C GLU A 57 20.60 -24.37 -5.50
N SER A 58 20.55 -24.08 -6.80
CA SER A 58 21.75 -23.94 -7.64
C SER A 58 22.66 -22.81 -7.15
N PHE A 59 22.08 -21.67 -6.78
CA PHE A 59 22.82 -20.57 -6.17
C PHE A 59 23.39 -20.94 -4.80
N ARG A 60 22.63 -21.66 -3.97
CA ARG A 60 23.05 -22.09 -2.63
C ARG A 60 24.20 -23.08 -2.68
N ALA A 61 24.15 -24.06 -3.58
CA ALA A 61 25.20 -25.05 -3.75
C ALA A 61 26.47 -24.45 -4.41
N ALA A 62 26.30 -23.45 -5.29
CA ALA A 62 27.44 -22.79 -5.94
C ALA A 62 28.24 -21.88 -4.99
N ALA A 63 27.59 -21.29 -3.99
CA ALA A 63 28.19 -20.34 -3.07
C ALA A 63 28.49 -20.96 -1.70
N SER A 64 29.77 -21.04 -1.31
CA SER A 64 30.20 -21.52 0.00
C SER A 64 30.11 -20.46 1.12
N SER A 65 29.90 -19.20 0.75
CA SER A 65 29.83 -18.05 1.66
C SER A 65 29.07 -16.88 1.02
N GLU A 66 28.70 -15.88 1.82
CA GLU A 66 28.09 -14.64 1.32
C GLU A 66 28.99 -13.93 0.28
N SER A 67 30.31 -13.90 0.49
CA SER A 67 31.25 -13.27 -0.44
C SER A 67 31.30 -13.99 -1.78
N THR A 68 31.32 -15.33 -1.78
CA THR A 68 31.28 -16.13 -3.02
C THR A 68 29.95 -15.98 -3.76
N LEU A 69 28.83 -15.86 -3.04
CA LEU A 69 27.53 -15.53 -3.65
C LEU A 69 27.58 -14.14 -4.32
N GLY A 70 28.12 -13.13 -3.63
CA GLY A 70 28.29 -11.80 -4.21
C GLY A 70 29.19 -11.78 -5.46
N THR A 71 30.26 -12.57 -5.47
CA THR A 71 31.12 -12.74 -6.65
C THR A 71 30.40 -13.45 -7.78
N LEU A 72 29.65 -14.52 -7.51
CA LEU A 72 28.83 -15.21 -8.52
C LEU A 72 27.83 -14.24 -9.16
N LEU A 73 27.09 -13.48 -8.35
CA LEU A 73 26.06 -12.58 -8.84
C LEU A 73 26.62 -11.45 -9.71
N ARG A 74 27.74 -10.85 -9.33
CA ARG A 74 28.42 -9.83 -10.15
C ARG A 74 28.97 -10.40 -11.45
N ALA A 75 29.45 -11.64 -11.42
CA ALA A 75 30.00 -12.28 -12.59
C ALA A 75 28.88 -12.68 -13.58
N LEU A 76 27.74 -13.18 -13.08
CA LEU A 76 26.56 -13.45 -13.91
C LEU A 76 25.99 -12.16 -14.53
N ASP A 77 25.82 -11.10 -13.72
CA ASP A 77 25.34 -9.79 -14.20
C ASP A 77 26.18 -9.22 -15.35
N ARG A 78 27.50 -9.45 -15.31
CA ARG A 78 28.44 -8.95 -16.33
C ARG A 78 28.55 -9.84 -17.56
N HIS A 79 28.68 -11.15 -17.36
CA HIS A 79 29.09 -12.09 -18.42
C HIS A 79 27.95 -12.98 -18.90
N ALA A 80 26.82 -12.99 -18.19
CA ALA A 80 25.66 -13.83 -18.47
C ALA A 80 24.33 -13.11 -18.12
N PRO A 81 24.07 -11.90 -18.66
CA PRO A 81 22.89 -11.10 -18.28
C PRO A 81 21.56 -11.79 -18.57
N ASP A 82 21.52 -12.76 -19.48
CA ASP A 82 20.33 -13.56 -19.81
C ASP A 82 19.99 -14.61 -18.74
N VAL A 83 20.88 -14.85 -17.77
CA VAL A 83 20.63 -15.76 -16.64
C VAL A 83 19.90 -14.99 -15.55
N SER A 84 18.63 -15.30 -15.32
CA SER A 84 17.88 -14.64 -14.27
C SER A 84 18.48 -14.93 -12.90
N THR A 85 18.79 -13.86 -12.16
CA THR A 85 19.32 -13.95 -10.79
C THR A 85 18.23 -13.87 -9.72
N ALA A 86 16.96 -13.85 -10.12
CA ALA A 86 15.82 -13.63 -9.22
C ALA A 86 15.78 -14.61 -8.05
N ALA A 87 16.10 -15.89 -8.28
CA ALA A 87 16.10 -16.92 -7.24
C ALA A 87 17.20 -16.73 -6.18
N ALA A 88 18.32 -16.09 -6.55
CA ALA A 88 19.42 -15.82 -5.62
C ALA A 88 19.05 -14.84 -4.51
N ARG A 89 17.97 -14.07 -4.69
CA ARG A 89 17.43 -13.17 -3.65
C ARG A 89 17.07 -13.92 -2.37
N GLN A 90 16.47 -15.11 -2.51
CA GLN A 90 16.15 -15.97 -1.37
C GLN A 90 17.43 -16.37 -0.62
N VAL A 91 18.45 -16.80 -1.36
CA VAL A 91 19.74 -17.20 -0.78
C VAL A 91 20.45 -16.03 -0.09
N ARG A 92 20.40 -14.81 -0.66
CA ARG A 92 20.92 -13.60 0.01
C ARG A 92 20.18 -13.32 1.32
N ALA A 93 18.86 -13.44 1.34
CA ALA A 93 18.06 -13.22 2.55
C ALA A 93 18.42 -14.23 3.65
N GLU A 94 18.65 -15.50 3.31
CA GLU A 94 19.11 -16.54 4.24
C GLU A 94 20.48 -16.19 4.86
N TRP A 95 21.44 -15.74 4.05
CA TRP A 95 22.74 -15.30 4.57
C TRP A 95 22.63 -14.08 5.50
N TYR A 96 21.79 -13.10 5.15
CA TYR A 96 21.57 -11.94 6.01
C TYR A 96 20.87 -12.28 7.32
N ALA A 97 19.94 -13.24 7.32
CA ALA A 97 19.28 -13.72 8.53
C ALA A 97 20.25 -14.41 9.50
N ARG A 98 21.35 -15.00 9.00
CA ARG A 98 22.39 -15.65 9.81
C ARG A 98 23.42 -14.68 10.39
N ARG A 99 23.47 -13.43 9.93
CA ARG A 99 24.47 -12.47 10.43
C ARG A 99 24.22 -12.22 11.93
N PRO A 100 25.26 -12.37 12.78
CA PRO A 100 25.15 -11.94 14.17
C PRO A 100 25.03 -10.41 14.17
N GLY A 101 23.81 -9.91 14.35
CA GLY A 101 23.49 -8.49 14.23
C GLY A 101 22.32 -8.08 15.11
N LYS A 102 22.67 -7.32 16.17
CA LYS A 102 21.89 -6.50 17.10
C LYS A 102 20.45 -6.93 17.39
N ALA A 103 20.20 -7.23 18.67
CA ALA A 103 18.88 -7.41 19.26
C ALA A 103 17.85 -6.50 18.60
N ARG A 104 16.80 -7.11 18.05
CA ARG A 104 15.66 -6.43 17.46
C ARG A 104 15.23 -5.28 18.37
N ALA A 105 15.01 -4.12 17.75
CA ALA A 105 14.50 -2.92 18.36
C ALA A 105 13.42 -3.24 19.41
N GLN A 106 13.52 -2.51 20.54
CA GLN A 106 12.67 -2.58 21.71
C GLN A 106 11.25 -3.04 21.36
N HIS A 107 10.85 -4.18 21.93
CA HIS A 107 9.46 -4.62 21.86
C HIS A 107 8.59 -3.45 22.30
N ALA A 108 7.50 -3.22 21.57
CA ALA A 108 6.45 -2.33 22.06
C ALA A 108 6.13 -2.74 23.52
N PRO A 109 5.98 -1.78 24.45
CA PRO A 109 5.70 -2.11 25.84
C PRO A 109 4.52 -3.09 25.91
N CYS A 110 4.66 -4.15 26.70
CA CYS A 110 3.55 -5.07 26.96
C CYS A 110 2.32 -4.25 27.40
N GLU A 111 1.13 -4.69 26.99
CA GLU A 111 -0.14 -4.06 27.38
C GLU A 111 -0.22 -3.88 28.91
N GLU A 112 0.25 -4.87 29.67
CA GLU A 112 0.33 -4.82 31.14
C GLU A 112 1.25 -3.70 31.65
N ALA A 113 2.39 -3.46 30.99
CA ALA A 113 3.30 -2.38 31.36
C ALA A 113 2.71 -1.00 31.06
N LEU A 114 1.91 -0.88 29.99
CA LEU A 114 1.17 0.35 29.70
C LEU A 114 0.10 0.61 30.76
N ILE A 115 -0.69 -0.40 31.13
CA ILE A 115 -1.78 -0.27 32.10
C ILE A 115 -1.25 0.04 33.50
N ALA A 116 -0.12 -0.59 33.89
CA ALA A 116 0.52 -0.31 35.18
C ALA A 116 0.93 1.16 35.35
N SER A 117 1.11 1.89 34.23
CA SER A 117 1.42 3.32 34.25
C SER A 117 0.19 4.22 34.35
N TRP A 118 -1.04 3.68 34.39
CA TRP A 118 -2.25 4.52 34.46
C TRP A 118 -2.54 4.96 35.90
N PRO A 119 -3.30 6.06 36.10
CA PRO A 119 -3.88 6.38 37.40
C PRO A 119 -4.67 5.20 37.98
N THR A 120 -4.64 5.02 39.31
CA THR A 120 -5.26 3.85 39.97
C THR A 120 -6.76 3.76 39.68
N SER A 121 -7.45 4.90 39.64
CA SER A 121 -8.86 4.98 39.26
C SER A 121 -9.12 4.41 37.85
N TRP A 122 -8.22 4.63 36.90
CA TRP A 122 -8.32 4.15 35.52
C TRP A 122 -7.97 2.68 35.39
N GLN A 123 -6.98 2.21 36.15
CA GLN A 123 -6.64 0.78 36.22
C GLN A 123 -7.84 -0.05 36.69
N ALA A 124 -8.59 0.43 37.68
CA ALA A 124 -9.79 -0.23 38.19
C ALA A 124 -10.90 -0.38 37.14
N MET A 125 -10.94 0.51 36.14
CA MET A 125 -11.93 0.46 35.04
C MET A 125 -11.52 -0.46 33.88
N TYR A 126 -10.22 -0.77 33.74
CA TYR A 126 -9.70 -1.57 32.63
C TYR A 126 -10.30 -2.99 32.49
N PRO A 127 -10.58 -3.75 33.57
CA PRO A 127 -11.21 -5.06 33.45
C PRO A 127 -12.52 -5.06 32.65
N PHE A 128 -13.33 -4.01 32.80
CA PHE A 128 -14.58 -3.85 32.05
C PHE A 128 -14.32 -3.54 30.56
N LEU A 129 -13.33 -2.70 30.27
CA LEU A 129 -12.89 -2.44 28.89
C LEU A 129 -12.36 -3.72 28.22
N ARG A 130 -11.64 -4.58 28.96
CA ARG A 130 -11.10 -5.84 28.47
C ARG A 130 -12.20 -6.84 28.10
N GLN A 131 -13.26 -6.91 28.90
CA GLN A 131 -14.41 -7.82 28.73
C GLN A 131 -15.45 -7.30 27.73
N ALA A 132 -15.42 -6.01 27.38
CA ALA A 132 -16.35 -5.43 26.44
C ALA A 132 -16.28 -6.11 25.06
N ARG A 133 -17.44 -6.27 24.41
CA ARG A 133 -17.57 -6.83 23.04
C ARG A 133 -17.13 -5.82 21.98
N ILE A 134 -15.86 -5.42 22.03
CA ILE A 134 -15.21 -4.51 21.07
C ILE A 134 -14.13 -5.27 20.28
N LYS A 135 -13.86 -4.82 19.05
CA LYS A 135 -12.79 -5.41 18.23
C LYS A 135 -11.43 -5.25 18.91
N ALA A 136 -10.57 -6.27 18.80
CA ALA A 136 -9.23 -6.27 19.41
C ALA A 136 -8.42 -5.02 19.03
N SER A 137 -8.39 -4.65 17.76
CA SER A 137 -7.71 -3.44 17.27
C SER A 137 -8.28 -2.12 17.84
N SER A 138 -9.57 -2.08 18.18
CA SER A 138 -10.17 -0.91 18.84
C SER A 138 -9.76 -0.82 20.31
N ARG A 139 -9.68 -1.96 20.99
CA ARG A 139 -9.19 -2.04 22.37
C ARG A 139 -7.73 -1.63 22.47
N GLU A 140 -6.86 -2.16 21.60
CA GLU A 140 -5.44 -1.77 21.53
C GLU A 140 -5.28 -0.26 21.31
N ARG A 141 -6.06 0.32 20.39
CA ARG A 141 -6.08 1.77 20.16
C ARG A 141 -6.51 2.56 21.39
N TYR A 142 -7.53 2.09 22.12
CA TYR A 142 -7.98 2.73 23.35
C TYR A 142 -6.91 2.65 24.44
N VAL A 143 -6.29 1.48 24.66
CA VAL A 143 -5.17 1.33 25.61
C VAL A 143 -4.04 2.30 25.28
N ALA A 144 -3.61 2.37 24.02
CA ALA A 144 -2.57 3.30 23.60
C ALA A 144 -2.96 4.77 23.83
N SER A 145 -4.22 5.13 23.56
CA SER A 145 -4.76 6.47 23.75
C SER A 145 -4.81 6.87 25.22
N ILE A 146 -5.37 6.00 26.07
CA ILE A 146 -5.45 6.18 27.53
C ILE A 146 -4.05 6.29 28.11
N SER A 147 -3.11 5.46 27.67
CA SER A 147 -1.70 5.53 28.11
C SER A 147 -1.03 6.87 27.75
N ARG A 148 -1.40 7.49 26.62
CA ARG A 148 -0.89 8.82 26.28
C ARG A 148 -1.45 9.89 27.21
N CYS A 149 -2.73 9.82 27.56
CA CYS A 149 -3.34 10.71 28.54
C CYS A 149 -2.77 10.50 29.94
N ALA A 150 -2.57 9.24 30.35
CA ALA A 150 -2.03 8.88 31.66
C ALA A 150 -0.65 9.49 31.89
N ARG A 151 0.20 9.56 30.86
CA ARG A 151 1.50 10.26 30.96
C ARG A 151 1.36 11.74 31.31
N ILE A 152 0.35 12.43 30.80
CA ILE A 152 0.09 13.84 31.12
C ILE A 152 -0.45 13.97 32.54
N VAL A 153 -1.40 13.11 32.94
CA VAL A 153 -1.95 13.08 34.31
C VAL A 153 -0.84 12.82 35.33
N ASN A 154 -0.01 11.80 35.11
CA ASN A 154 1.10 11.45 36.01
C ASN A 154 2.17 12.55 36.09
N ALA A 155 2.32 13.35 35.04
CA ALA A 155 3.20 14.52 35.04
C ALA A 155 2.57 15.74 35.74
N GLY A 156 1.37 15.61 36.29
CA GLY A 156 0.63 16.70 36.94
C GLY A 156 -0.05 17.67 35.97
N GLY A 157 -0.15 17.33 34.68
CA GLY A 157 -0.74 18.19 33.66
C GLY A 157 -2.27 18.15 33.61
N ALA A 158 -2.91 17.21 34.30
CA ALA A 158 -4.36 17.09 34.45
C ALA A 158 -4.69 16.21 35.67
N ASP A 159 -5.93 16.27 36.17
CA ASP A 159 -6.40 15.33 37.20
C ASP A 159 -6.76 13.94 36.63
N GLU A 160 -7.06 12.97 37.51
CA GLU A 160 -7.52 11.64 37.09
C GLU A 160 -9.06 11.53 36.96
N CYS A 161 -9.81 12.57 37.32
CA CYS A 161 -11.26 12.56 37.24
C CYS A 161 -11.70 12.65 35.77
N LEU A 162 -12.74 11.95 35.36
CA LEU A 162 -13.19 12.00 33.96
C LEU A 162 -14.18 13.16 33.77
N THR A 163 -13.69 14.40 33.79
CA THR A 163 -14.51 15.63 33.73
C THR A 163 -14.19 16.51 32.51
N PHE A 164 -15.00 17.57 32.31
CA PHE A 164 -14.71 18.63 31.33
C PHE A 164 -13.32 19.24 31.55
N TYR A 165 -12.99 19.62 32.79
CA TYR A 165 -11.75 20.31 33.12
C TYR A 165 -10.53 19.45 32.78
N THR A 166 -10.59 18.17 33.11
CA THR A 166 -9.57 17.18 32.76
C THR A 166 -9.39 17.06 31.24
N ALA A 167 -10.50 16.98 30.49
CA ALA A 167 -10.45 16.93 29.04
C ALA A 167 -9.86 18.21 28.43
N TYR A 168 -10.16 19.37 29.00
CA TYR A 168 -9.58 20.65 28.62
C TYR A 168 -8.07 20.69 28.89
N CYS A 169 -7.63 20.36 30.11
CA CYS A 169 -6.22 20.32 30.48
C CYS A 169 -5.41 19.34 29.61
N LEU A 170 -5.95 18.15 29.34
CA LEU A 170 -5.34 17.20 28.41
C LEU A 170 -5.24 17.79 27.00
N GLY A 171 -6.28 18.47 26.53
CA GLY A 171 -6.29 19.14 25.23
C GLY A 171 -5.19 20.19 25.10
N GLU A 172 -5.10 21.10 26.06
CA GLU A 172 -4.08 22.15 26.10
C GLU A 172 -2.67 21.56 26.22
N ALA A 173 -2.47 20.55 27.07
CA ALA A 173 -1.17 19.89 27.23
C ALA A 173 -0.71 19.19 25.94
N PHE A 174 -1.63 18.60 25.16
CA PHE A 174 -1.29 18.02 23.86
C PHE A 174 -0.98 19.07 22.79
N LYS A 175 -1.66 20.22 22.82
CA LYS A 175 -1.38 21.35 21.92
C LYS A 175 -0.05 22.03 22.25
N ALA A 176 0.28 22.18 23.52
CA ALA A 176 1.50 22.83 23.99
C ALA A 176 2.76 21.94 23.91
N GLY A 177 2.60 20.63 23.72
CA GLY A 177 3.72 19.68 23.66
C GLY A 177 4.53 19.77 22.35
N GLU A 178 5.76 19.23 22.38
CA GLU A 178 6.73 19.27 21.26
C GLU A 178 6.25 18.64 19.93
N ALA A 179 5.14 17.87 19.95
CA ALA A 179 4.68 17.08 18.82
C ALA A 179 3.51 17.71 18.03
N ASP A 180 3.10 18.95 18.32
CA ASP A 180 1.98 19.67 17.69
C ASP A 180 0.80 18.73 17.32
N VAL A 181 0.17 18.19 18.37
CA VAL A 181 -0.82 17.14 18.20
C VAL A 181 -2.12 17.74 17.65
N ARG A 182 -2.48 17.36 16.43
CA ARG A 182 -3.70 17.86 15.76
C ARG A 182 -4.98 17.65 16.59
N PRO A 183 -5.95 18.60 16.57
CA PRO A 183 -7.19 18.51 17.34
C PRO A 183 -7.96 17.19 17.19
N ILE A 184 -8.06 16.65 15.97
CA ILE A 184 -8.72 15.36 15.73
C ILE A 184 -8.02 14.18 16.43
N THR A 185 -6.70 14.26 16.61
CA THR A 185 -5.92 13.23 17.30
C THR A 185 -6.17 13.30 18.80
N ILE A 186 -6.24 14.52 19.35
CA ILE A 186 -6.62 14.77 20.75
C ILE A 186 -8.04 14.25 21.02
N ALA A 187 -9.00 14.57 20.15
CA ALA A 187 -10.38 14.05 20.25
C ALA A 187 -10.41 12.50 20.28
N ASN A 188 -9.58 11.84 19.47
CA ASN A 188 -9.47 10.37 19.51
C ASN A 188 -8.83 9.85 20.79
N TYR A 189 -7.93 10.60 21.43
CA TYR A 189 -7.42 10.22 22.74
C TYR A 189 -8.50 10.30 23.81
N LEU A 190 -9.27 11.40 23.82
CA LEU A 190 -10.40 11.59 24.73
C LEU A 190 -11.50 10.52 24.53
N GLU A 191 -11.75 10.09 23.29
CA GLU A 191 -12.66 8.98 23.00
C GLU A 191 -12.26 7.69 23.72
N GLY A 192 -10.96 7.43 23.88
CA GLY A 192 -10.47 6.29 24.68
C GLY A 192 -10.83 6.40 26.16
N LEU A 193 -10.69 7.58 26.75
CA LEU A 193 -11.08 7.84 28.15
C LEU A 193 -12.59 7.78 28.35
N ILE A 194 -13.37 8.34 27.42
CA ILE A 194 -14.84 8.26 27.46
C ILE A 194 -15.28 6.80 27.39
N ALA A 195 -14.66 5.98 26.54
CA ALA A 195 -14.95 4.56 26.44
C ALA A 195 -14.58 3.81 27.74
N LEU A 196 -13.44 4.12 28.35
CA LEU A 196 -13.01 3.56 29.63
C LEU A 196 -14.01 3.91 30.74
N GLY A 197 -14.35 5.19 30.91
CA GLY A 197 -15.29 5.66 31.92
C GLY A 197 -16.69 5.05 31.76
N ARG A 198 -17.21 5.05 30.53
CA ARG A 198 -18.54 4.48 30.24
C ARG A 198 -18.61 3.00 30.59
N LEU A 199 -17.56 2.24 30.26
CA LEU A 199 -17.52 0.79 30.54
C LEU A 199 -17.20 0.49 32.01
N GLY A 200 -16.45 1.37 32.67
CA GLY A 200 -16.11 1.31 34.09
C GLY A 200 -17.22 1.78 35.04
N GLY A 201 -18.39 2.16 34.53
CA GLY A 201 -19.54 2.55 35.35
C GLY A 201 -19.57 4.00 35.82
N VAL A 202 -18.78 4.89 35.21
CA VAL A 202 -18.85 6.33 35.48
C VAL A 202 -20.20 6.88 35.01
N ASN A 203 -20.82 7.75 35.82
CA ASN A 203 -22.10 8.39 35.48
C ASN A 203 -22.00 9.09 34.11
N ALA A 204 -23.02 8.91 33.27
CA ALA A 204 -23.10 9.50 31.95
C ALA A 204 -22.96 11.03 31.99
N GLU A 205 -23.61 11.69 32.95
CA GLU A 205 -23.54 13.15 33.13
C GLU A 205 -22.12 13.64 33.42
N SER A 206 -21.33 12.86 34.15
CA SER A 206 -19.92 13.18 34.43
C SER A 206 -19.07 13.14 33.15
N LEU A 207 -19.44 12.30 32.17
CA LEU A 207 -18.73 12.18 30.89
C LEU A 207 -19.17 13.21 29.85
N ASP A 208 -20.27 13.93 30.04
CA ASP A 208 -20.78 14.89 29.08
C ASP A 208 -19.79 16.03 28.83
N GLY A 209 -19.09 16.46 29.88
CA GLY A 209 -17.99 17.43 29.77
C GLY A 209 -16.86 16.96 28.84
N MET A 210 -16.46 15.69 28.93
CA MET A 210 -15.45 15.13 28.03
C MET A 210 -15.96 14.99 26.60
N ARG A 211 -17.23 14.62 26.43
CA ARG A 211 -17.87 14.52 25.10
C ARG A 211 -17.93 15.87 24.42
N TYR A 212 -18.32 16.91 25.16
CA TYR A 212 -18.32 18.28 24.67
C TYR A 212 -16.93 18.69 24.18
N MET A 213 -15.88 18.48 24.98
CA MET A 213 -14.50 18.81 24.56
C MET A 213 -14.04 18.00 23.35
N ARG A 214 -14.37 16.71 23.30
CA ARG A 214 -14.08 15.88 22.12
C ARG A 214 -14.75 16.43 20.87
N ASP A 215 -16.01 16.86 20.97
CA ASP A 215 -16.78 17.35 19.83
C ASP A 215 -16.29 18.76 19.42
N ALA A 216 -15.99 19.64 20.36
CA ALA A 216 -15.34 20.93 20.07
C ALA A 216 -14.00 20.77 19.33
N LEU A 217 -13.18 19.79 19.73
CA LEU A 217 -11.92 19.46 19.03
C LEU A 217 -12.14 18.85 17.63
N ARG A 218 -13.28 18.19 17.40
CA ARG A 218 -13.67 17.73 16.05
C ARG A 218 -14.09 18.92 15.19
N ASP A 219 -14.90 19.82 15.72
CA ASP A 219 -15.33 21.04 15.02
C ASP A 219 -14.11 21.92 14.67
N GLU A 220 -13.17 22.08 15.59
CA GLU A 220 -11.89 22.77 15.34
C GLU A 220 -11.09 22.09 14.21
N ALA A 221 -11.09 20.75 14.16
CA ALA A 221 -10.44 20.01 13.09
C ALA A 221 -11.14 20.15 11.74
N GLU A 222 -12.46 20.36 11.72
CA GLU A 222 -13.24 20.63 10.51
C GLU A 222 -12.99 22.04 9.96
N LEU A 223 -12.71 23.00 10.85
CA LEU A 223 -12.27 24.36 10.49
C LEU A 223 -10.81 24.41 10.02
N GLY A 224 -9.98 23.48 10.50
CA GLY A 224 -8.59 23.29 10.09
C GLY A 224 -8.43 22.99 8.60
N GLU A 225 -7.39 23.55 7.99
CA GLU A 225 -7.15 23.55 6.55
C GLU A 225 -7.36 22.16 5.91
N LYS A 226 -8.09 22.14 4.79
CA LYS A 226 -8.48 20.93 4.03
C LYS A 226 -7.27 20.25 3.38
N LEU A 227 -6.29 19.79 4.16
CA LEU A 227 -5.03 19.18 3.72
C LEU A 227 -5.26 18.04 2.73
N LYS A 228 -6.34 17.28 2.93
CA LYS A 228 -6.78 16.23 2.00
C LYS A 228 -7.13 16.80 0.63
N VAL A 229 -7.95 17.85 0.59
CA VAL A 229 -8.36 18.53 -0.65
C VAL A 229 -7.15 19.17 -1.33
N ALA A 230 -6.25 19.81 -0.58
CA ALA A 230 -5.02 20.38 -1.12
C ALA A 230 -4.12 19.31 -1.76
N ARG A 231 -3.94 18.15 -1.12
CA ARG A 231 -3.17 17.02 -1.68
C ARG A 231 -3.82 16.45 -2.94
N ILE A 232 -5.14 16.23 -2.93
CA ILE A 232 -5.87 15.72 -4.11
C ILE A 232 -5.79 16.73 -5.27
N ASN A 233 -5.98 18.02 -4.99
CA ASN A 233 -5.83 19.09 -5.99
C ASN A 233 -4.39 19.16 -6.53
N GLY A 234 -3.38 18.99 -5.68
CA GLY A 234 -1.99 18.90 -6.08
C GLY A 234 -1.73 17.73 -7.04
N LEU A 235 -2.28 16.55 -6.75
CA LEU A 235 -2.21 15.39 -7.63
C LEU A 235 -2.95 15.63 -8.95
N MET A 236 -4.14 16.23 -8.92
CA MET A 236 -4.90 16.57 -10.13
C MET A 236 -4.16 17.55 -11.04
N LYS A 237 -3.49 18.57 -10.46
CA LYS A 237 -2.64 19.50 -11.21
C LYS A 237 -1.47 18.81 -11.91
N LYS A 238 -0.99 17.68 -11.39
CA LYS A 238 0.07 16.87 -12.02
C LYS A 238 -0.47 15.93 -13.12
N GLY A 239 -1.78 15.82 -13.29
CA GLY A 239 -2.43 14.95 -14.27
C GLY A 239 -3.28 13.81 -13.67
N GLY A 240 -3.48 13.76 -12.35
CA GLY A 240 -4.35 12.76 -11.71
C GLY A 240 -3.90 11.32 -11.99
N PHE A 241 -4.79 10.49 -12.52
CA PHE A 241 -4.49 9.09 -12.86
C PHE A 241 -3.41 8.94 -13.95
N GLU A 242 -3.33 9.88 -14.91
CA GLU A 242 -2.28 9.87 -15.94
C GLU A 242 -0.89 10.03 -15.31
N TYR A 243 -0.78 10.88 -14.28
CA TYR A 243 0.47 11.02 -13.53
C TYR A 243 0.85 9.73 -12.81
N ILE A 244 -0.12 9.05 -12.19
CA ILE A 244 0.12 7.77 -11.51
C ILE A 244 0.63 6.72 -12.51
N ALA A 245 -0.01 6.60 -13.68
CA ALA A 245 0.43 5.71 -14.75
C ALA A 245 1.86 6.04 -15.24
N LYS A 246 2.20 7.33 -15.42
CA LYS A 246 3.57 7.76 -15.75
C LYS A 246 4.58 7.38 -14.66
N VAL A 247 4.22 7.51 -13.39
CA VAL A 247 5.08 7.12 -12.26
C VAL A 247 5.29 5.59 -12.23
N ILE A 248 4.25 4.80 -12.48
CA ILE A 248 4.34 3.33 -12.62
C ILE A 248 5.31 2.97 -13.74
N GLY A 249 5.14 3.54 -14.94
CA GLY A 249 6.05 3.30 -16.07
C GLY A 249 7.51 3.63 -15.74
N LYS A 250 7.76 4.80 -15.12
CA LYS A 250 9.11 5.18 -14.67
C LYS A 250 9.72 4.21 -13.66
N MET A 251 8.91 3.62 -12.78
CA MET A 251 9.39 2.62 -11.82
C MET A 251 9.76 1.31 -12.50
N ARG A 252 8.96 0.85 -13.48
CA ARG A 252 9.24 -0.35 -14.30
C ARG A 252 10.54 -0.19 -15.09
N THR A 253 10.69 0.90 -15.84
CA THR A 253 11.94 1.19 -16.58
C THR A 253 13.17 1.25 -15.65
N LYS A 254 13.05 1.81 -14.45
CA LYS A 254 14.15 1.80 -13.46
C LYS A 254 14.42 0.42 -12.89
N ALA A 255 13.40 -0.43 -12.78
CA ALA A 255 13.54 -1.81 -12.32
C ALA A 255 14.26 -2.67 -13.37
N ASP A 256 14.01 -2.44 -14.66
CA ASP A 256 14.67 -3.15 -15.76
C ASP A 256 16.18 -2.91 -15.82
N LEU A 257 16.63 -1.72 -15.41
CA LEU A 257 18.06 -1.37 -15.34
C LEU A 257 18.79 -1.99 -14.13
N LEU A 258 18.11 -2.76 -13.30
CA LEU A 258 18.67 -3.35 -12.09
C LEU A 258 18.78 -4.87 -12.19
N PRO A 259 19.80 -5.47 -11.55
CA PRO A 259 19.90 -6.93 -11.49
C PRO A 259 18.69 -7.56 -10.79
N ASP A 260 18.26 -8.74 -11.24
CA ASP A 260 17.06 -9.41 -10.72
C ASP A 260 17.10 -9.72 -9.22
N HIS A 261 18.28 -10.01 -8.70
CA HIS A 261 18.50 -10.27 -7.27
C HIS A 261 18.52 -8.99 -6.40
N SER A 262 18.37 -7.80 -7.00
CA SER A 262 18.44 -6.52 -6.30
C SER A 262 17.21 -6.27 -5.43
N ALA A 263 17.44 -5.96 -4.15
CA ALA A 263 16.37 -5.50 -3.27
C ALA A 263 15.71 -4.21 -3.77
N ARG A 264 16.45 -3.36 -4.49
CA ARG A 264 15.93 -2.12 -5.07
C ARG A 264 14.96 -2.40 -6.22
N LYS A 265 15.25 -3.39 -7.08
CA LYS A 265 14.34 -3.83 -8.15
C LYS A 265 13.03 -4.33 -7.56
N ALA A 266 13.11 -5.26 -6.61
CA ALA A 266 11.93 -5.78 -5.92
C ALA A 266 11.08 -4.67 -5.29
N LEU A 267 11.71 -3.69 -4.62
CA LEU A 267 11.01 -2.57 -4.03
C LEU A 267 10.29 -1.69 -5.07
N LEU A 268 10.91 -1.44 -6.23
CA LEU A 268 10.29 -0.70 -7.32
C LEU A 268 9.08 -1.44 -7.88
N LEU A 269 9.21 -2.74 -8.19
CA LEU A 269 8.12 -3.57 -8.69
C LEU A 269 6.95 -3.65 -7.70
N GLN A 270 7.24 -3.86 -6.41
CA GLN A 270 6.22 -3.87 -5.36
C GLN A 270 5.50 -2.52 -5.25
N THR A 271 6.22 -1.41 -5.40
CA THR A 271 5.63 -0.06 -5.34
C THR A 271 4.78 0.22 -6.57
N ALA A 272 5.26 -0.18 -7.75
CA ALA A 272 4.51 -0.09 -9.00
C ALA A 272 3.21 -0.90 -8.92
N ALA A 273 3.27 -2.13 -8.42
CA ALA A 273 2.10 -2.99 -8.23
C ALA A 273 1.10 -2.42 -7.20
N CYS A 274 1.58 -1.85 -6.08
CA CYS A 274 0.72 -1.14 -5.13
C CYS A 274 -0.02 0.02 -5.82
N CYS A 275 0.70 0.89 -6.53
CA CYS A 275 0.08 2.01 -7.24
C CYS A 275 -0.91 1.54 -8.33
N ALA A 276 -0.57 0.49 -9.07
CA ALA A 276 -1.39 -0.04 -10.16
C ALA A 276 -2.70 -0.63 -9.64
N VAL A 277 -2.65 -1.49 -8.62
CA VAL A 277 -3.85 -2.08 -8.03
C VAL A 277 -4.70 -1.02 -7.34
N ASP A 278 -4.09 -0.09 -6.59
CA ASP A 278 -4.84 0.99 -5.93
C ASP A 278 -5.48 1.96 -6.94
N MET A 279 -4.91 2.11 -8.14
CA MET A 279 -5.49 2.90 -9.22
C MET A 279 -6.75 2.26 -9.81
N ASN A 280 -6.82 0.93 -9.94
CA ASN A 280 -7.98 0.22 -10.48
C ASN A 280 -9.06 -0.05 -9.44
N LYS A 281 -8.66 -0.47 -8.25
CA LYS A 281 -9.56 -0.74 -7.14
C LYS A 281 -8.87 -0.31 -5.84
N PRO A 282 -9.03 0.95 -5.42
CA PRO A 282 -8.36 1.43 -4.24
C PRO A 282 -8.92 0.70 -3.02
N ALA A 283 -8.07 -0.08 -2.35
CA ALA A 283 -8.42 -0.97 -1.24
C ALA A 283 -8.08 -0.30 0.10
N ARG A 284 -8.38 -0.94 1.23
CA ARG A 284 -7.80 -0.49 2.51
C ARG A 284 -6.39 -1.06 2.58
N THR A 285 -5.44 -0.30 3.11
CA THR A 285 -4.04 -0.72 3.10
C THR A 285 -3.78 -1.95 3.97
N GLY A 286 -4.60 -2.16 5.01
CA GLY A 286 -4.62 -3.41 5.79
C GLY A 286 -5.03 -4.61 4.95
N ASP A 287 -6.13 -4.52 4.20
CA ASP A 287 -6.56 -5.59 3.29
C ASP A 287 -5.47 -5.86 2.23
N MET A 288 -4.98 -4.79 1.59
CA MET A 288 -3.95 -4.85 0.55
C MET A 288 -2.67 -5.54 1.03
N SER A 289 -2.26 -5.33 2.28
CA SER A 289 -1.01 -5.92 2.77
C SER A 289 -1.11 -7.44 2.99
N GLN A 290 -2.33 -7.98 3.13
CA GLN A 290 -2.59 -9.38 3.48
C GLN A 290 -2.94 -10.28 2.31
N TRP A 291 -3.23 -9.75 1.12
CA TRP A 291 -3.66 -10.59 -0.01
C TRP A 291 -2.66 -11.69 -0.37
N SER A 292 -3.22 -12.79 -0.86
CA SER A 292 -2.50 -13.99 -1.26
C SER A 292 -2.72 -14.32 -2.73
N ILE A 293 -1.66 -14.77 -3.40
CA ILE A 293 -1.71 -15.23 -4.79
C ILE A 293 -2.49 -16.55 -4.85
N GLY A 294 -3.41 -16.67 -5.80
CA GLY A 294 -4.22 -17.87 -6.03
C GLY A 294 -5.49 -17.96 -5.19
N SER A 295 -5.62 -17.16 -4.12
CA SER A 295 -6.87 -17.02 -3.36
C SER A 295 -7.49 -15.65 -3.60
N ASP A 296 -6.82 -14.57 -3.15
CA ASP A 296 -7.37 -13.22 -3.29
C ASP A 296 -7.09 -12.64 -4.68
N LEU A 297 -5.83 -12.79 -5.12
CA LEU A 297 -5.35 -12.33 -6.42
C LEU A 297 -5.11 -13.54 -7.33
N ARG A 298 -5.99 -13.76 -8.30
CA ARG A 298 -6.01 -14.93 -9.16
C ARG A 298 -5.60 -14.57 -10.57
N ARG A 299 -4.73 -15.36 -11.19
CA ARG A 299 -4.37 -15.25 -12.60
C ARG A 299 -5.01 -16.40 -13.35
N GLU A 300 -5.81 -16.08 -14.35
CA GLU A 300 -6.47 -17.07 -15.20
C GLU A 300 -5.53 -17.60 -16.29
N THR A 301 -5.97 -18.64 -16.99
CA THR A 301 -5.18 -19.28 -18.05
C THR A 301 -4.98 -18.38 -19.26
N ASP A 302 -5.92 -17.46 -19.52
CA ASP A 302 -5.83 -16.48 -20.61
C ASP A 302 -4.91 -15.29 -20.28
N GLY A 303 -4.40 -15.20 -19.04
CA GLY A 303 -3.54 -14.12 -18.58
C GLY A 303 -4.24 -12.98 -17.87
N SER A 304 -5.57 -12.99 -17.81
CA SER A 304 -6.33 -12.03 -17.01
C SER A 304 -6.06 -12.23 -15.52
N TRP A 305 -6.17 -11.14 -14.76
CA TRP A 305 -6.03 -11.15 -13.30
C TRP A 305 -7.34 -10.72 -12.66
N HIS A 306 -7.74 -11.42 -11.61
CA HIS A 306 -8.92 -11.11 -10.81
C HIS A 306 -8.54 -10.84 -9.37
N LEU A 307 -9.25 -9.90 -8.74
CA LEU A 307 -9.07 -9.56 -7.33
C LEU A 307 -10.40 -9.67 -6.59
N VAL A 308 -10.45 -10.56 -5.60
CA VAL A 308 -11.58 -10.78 -4.69
C VAL A 308 -11.03 -10.95 -3.29
N TRP A 309 -11.56 -10.25 -2.29
CA TRP A 309 -11.09 -10.39 -0.91
C TRP A 309 -12.20 -10.12 0.10
N LYS A 310 -12.01 -10.60 1.33
CA LYS A 310 -12.87 -10.28 2.46
C LYS A 310 -12.31 -9.06 3.20
N GLN A 311 -13.03 -7.95 3.21
CA GLN A 311 -12.61 -6.72 3.90
C GLN A 311 -12.55 -6.94 5.41
N GLU A 312 -11.42 -6.63 6.04
CA GLU A 312 -11.24 -6.80 7.49
C GLU A 312 -12.21 -5.92 8.30
N LYS A 313 -12.41 -4.68 7.85
CA LYS A 313 -13.24 -3.69 8.57
C LYS A 313 -14.71 -4.13 8.65
N THR A 314 -15.27 -4.62 7.55
CA THR A 314 -16.70 -4.91 7.41
C THR A 314 -17.03 -6.40 7.45
N GLY A 315 -16.03 -7.27 7.28
CA GLY A 315 -16.20 -8.72 7.14
C GLY A 315 -16.87 -9.14 5.84
N ARG A 316 -17.15 -8.21 4.92
CA ARG A 316 -17.83 -8.49 3.65
C ARG A 316 -16.85 -8.80 2.54
N THR A 317 -17.22 -9.70 1.66
CA THR A 317 -16.51 -9.91 0.41
C THR A 317 -16.65 -8.67 -0.48
N THR A 318 -15.55 -8.30 -1.13
CA THR A 318 -15.44 -7.23 -2.10
C THR A 318 -14.61 -7.75 -3.27
N GLU A 319 -14.89 -7.25 -4.47
CA GLU A 319 -14.13 -7.59 -5.66
C GLU A 319 -13.83 -6.37 -6.52
N ALA A 320 -12.72 -6.46 -7.26
CA ALA A 320 -12.44 -5.62 -8.41
C ALA A 320 -12.98 -6.25 -9.71
N GLY A 321 -13.32 -7.55 -9.69
CA GLY A 321 -13.56 -8.31 -10.91
C GLY A 321 -12.24 -8.56 -11.64
N GLU A 322 -12.30 -8.54 -12.97
CA GLU A 322 -11.11 -8.54 -13.84
C GLU A 322 -10.37 -7.19 -13.73
N LEU A 323 -9.07 -7.26 -13.47
CA LEU A 323 -8.18 -6.10 -13.44
C LEU A 323 -7.86 -5.67 -14.87
N TRP A 324 -7.53 -4.39 -15.06
CA TRP A 324 -7.11 -3.90 -16.38
C TRP A 324 -5.88 -4.66 -16.88
N PRO A 325 -5.79 -4.97 -18.19
CA PRO A 325 -4.68 -5.72 -18.76
C PRO A 325 -3.31 -5.16 -18.37
N GLU A 326 -3.16 -3.84 -18.38
CA GLU A 326 -1.91 -3.14 -18.03
C GLU A 326 -1.51 -3.37 -16.57
N ILE A 327 -2.47 -3.63 -15.68
CA ILE A 327 -2.20 -3.98 -14.28
C ILE A 327 -1.80 -5.45 -14.19
N GLY A 328 -2.42 -6.31 -14.98
CA GLY A 328 -1.98 -7.69 -15.15
C GLY A 328 -0.52 -7.80 -15.56
N GLU A 329 -0.05 -6.94 -16.47
CA GLU A 329 1.37 -6.87 -16.85
C GLU A 329 2.28 -6.48 -15.68
N VAL A 330 1.87 -5.50 -14.87
CA VAL A 330 2.63 -5.08 -13.68
C VAL A 330 2.71 -6.21 -12.65
N LEU A 331 1.63 -6.96 -12.49
CA LEU A 331 1.58 -8.11 -11.59
C LEU A 331 2.44 -9.27 -12.10
N ASP A 332 2.39 -9.56 -13.41
CA ASP A 332 3.25 -10.56 -14.05
C ASP A 332 4.73 -10.22 -13.85
N GLU A 333 5.12 -8.97 -14.08
CA GLU A 333 6.49 -8.48 -13.88
C GLU A 333 6.94 -8.62 -12.41
N LEU A 334 6.05 -8.30 -11.45
CA LEU A 334 6.30 -8.49 -10.03
C LEU A 334 6.59 -9.95 -9.69
N ILE A 335 5.76 -10.90 -10.16
CA ILE A 335 5.89 -12.31 -9.78
C ILE A 335 7.05 -13.01 -10.50
N LEU A 336 7.31 -12.63 -11.76
CA LEU A 336 8.46 -13.10 -12.53
C LEU A 336 9.76 -12.58 -11.94
N CYS A 337 9.79 -11.31 -11.53
CA CYS A 337 10.94 -10.64 -10.91
C CYS A 337 12.22 -10.77 -11.77
N GLY A 338 12.07 -10.64 -13.10
CA GLY A 338 13.14 -10.77 -14.09
C GLY A 338 13.30 -12.15 -14.74
N ARG A 339 12.50 -13.14 -14.34
CA ARG A 339 12.39 -14.41 -15.07
C ARG A 339 11.71 -14.20 -16.43
N PRO A 340 12.04 -15.01 -17.45
CA PRO A 340 11.37 -14.97 -18.75
C PRO A 340 9.86 -15.17 -18.65
N SER A 341 9.10 -14.44 -19.48
CA SER A 341 7.63 -14.44 -19.47
C SER A 341 7.01 -15.83 -19.69
N ARG A 342 7.64 -16.69 -20.49
CA ARG A 342 7.20 -18.08 -20.70
C ARG A 342 7.11 -18.92 -19.41
N LEU A 343 7.78 -18.49 -18.33
CA LEU A 343 7.75 -19.18 -17.04
C LEU A 343 6.61 -18.71 -16.12
N ILE A 344 5.75 -17.79 -16.58
CA ILE A 344 4.70 -17.18 -15.76
C ILE A 344 3.79 -18.22 -15.09
N HIS A 345 3.37 -19.26 -15.81
CA HIS A 345 2.48 -20.29 -15.27
C HIS A 345 3.16 -21.15 -14.20
N MET A 346 4.43 -21.52 -14.40
CA MET A 346 5.21 -22.23 -13.39
C MET A 346 5.38 -21.35 -12.16
N ARG A 347 5.74 -20.09 -12.38
CA ARG A 347 6.01 -19.14 -11.29
C ARG A 347 4.76 -18.83 -10.47
N TYR A 348 3.61 -18.70 -11.12
CA TYR A 348 2.33 -18.52 -10.45
C TYR A 348 1.97 -19.72 -9.55
N ARG A 349 2.18 -20.95 -10.04
CA ARG A 349 1.97 -22.18 -9.24
C ARG A 349 2.88 -22.22 -8.01
N GLU A 350 4.16 -21.88 -8.15
CA GLU A 350 5.11 -21.79 -7.02
C GLU A 350 4.68 -20.77 -5.95
N LEU A 351 3.99 -19.71 -6.36
CA LEU A 351 3.59 -18.60 -5.51
C LEU A 351 2.16 -18.73 -4.96
N THR A 352 1.42 -19.75 -5.37
CA THR A 352 0.06 -19.97 -4.88
C THR A 352 0.08 -20.14 -3.36
N GLY A 353 -0.77 -19.38 -2.66
CA GLY A 353 -0.84 -19.28 -1.20
C GLY A 353 0.17 -18.31 -0.57
N LYS A 354 1.13 -17.77 -1.34
CA LYS A 354 2.09 -16.76 -0.84
C LYS A 354 1.49 -15.36 -0.88
N ASN A 355 1.97 -14.49 0.00
CA ASN A 355 1.61 -13.07 -0.01
C ASN A 355 2.09 -12.40 -1.30
N TRP A 356 1.21 -11.62 -1.93
CA TRP A 356 1.47 -11.06 -3.26
C TRP A 356 2.60 -10.01 -3.29
N LEU A 357 2.83 -9.27 -2.20
CA LEU A 357 3.90 -8.27 -2.14
C LEU A 357 5.25 -8.90 -1.84
N THR A 358 5.31 -9.78 -0.84
CA THR A 358 6.59 -10.36 -0.41
C THR A 358 7.01 -11.56 -1.24
N LEU A 359 6.05 -12.23 -1.89
CA LEU A 359 6.20 -13.51 -2.56
C LEU A 359 6.68 -14.59 -1.58
N SER A 360 6.22 -14.52 -0.33
CA SER A 360 6.55 -15.42 0.79
C SER A 360 5.34 -15.61 1.72
N ASP A 361 5.47 -16.42 2.76
CA ASP A 361 4.40 -16.62 3.76
C ASP A 361 4.20 -15.43 4.70
N THR A 362 5.08 -14.43 4.63
CA THR A 362 5.03 -13.25 5.52
C THR A 362 4.41 -12.06 4.81
N ALA A 363 3.44 -11.41 5.45
CA ALA A 363 2.88 -10.15 4.98
C ALA A 363 3.75 -8.95 5.37
N LYS A 364 3.59 -7.83 4.65
CA LYS A 364 4.11 -6.53 5.09
C LYS A 364 3.16 -5.91 6.14
N PRO A 365 3.68 -5.01 7.01
CA PRO A 365 2.83 -4.22 7.90
C PRO A 365 1.73 -3.48 7.12
N ALA A 366 0.55 -3.33 7.72
CA ALA A 366 -0.62 -2.71 7.09
C ALA A 366 -0.41 -1.26 6.61
N THR A 367 0.56 -0.54 7.18
CA THR A 367 0.91 0.83 6.77
C THR A 367 1.82 0.87 5.55
N TRP A 368 2.57 -0.22 5.31
CA TRP A 368 3.63 -0.26 4.31
C TRP A 368 3.14 0.07 2.90
N PRO A 369 2.01 -0.48 2.38
CA PRO A 369 1.53 -0.09 1.05
C PRO A 369 1.25 1.41 0.93
N SER A 370 0.63 2.03 1.95
CA SER A 370 0.36 3.47 1.93
C SER A 370 1.64 4.31 1.98
N GLU A 371 2.64 3.88 2.74
CA GLU A 371 3.96 4.54 2.80
C GLU A 371 4.66 4.49 1.44
N ARG A 372 4.58 3.36 0.74
CA ARG A 372 5.14 3.19 -0.61
C ARG A 372 4.44 4.07 -1.63
N ILE A 373 3.11 4.08 -1.64
CA ILE A 373 2.31 4.93 -2.53
C ILE A 373 2.61 6.40 -2.24
N LYS A 374 2.59 6.83 -0.98
CA LYS A 374 2.91 8.21 -0.60
C LYS A 374 4.32 8.62 -1.02
N ALA A 375 5.31 7.74 -0.88
CA ALA A 375 6.67 8.03 -1.34
C ALA A 375 6.78 8.15 -2.87
N ALA A 376 5.91 7.48 -3.63
CA ALA A 376 5.93 7.47 -5.08
C ALA A 376 5.16 8.65 -5.70
N ILE A 377 4.00 9.02 -5.14
CA ILE A 377 3.07 9.98 -5.73
C ILE A 377 2.66 11.11 -4.77
N GLU A 378 3.33 11.23 -3.62
CA GLU A 378 3.13 12.27 -2.58
C GLU A 378 1.79 12.25 -1.84
N VAL A 379 0.86 11.37 -2.24
CA VAL A 379 -0.43 11.19 -1.57
C VAL A 379 -0.58 9.77 -1.01
N PRO A 380 -1.22 9.59 0.15
CA PRO A 380 -1.52 8.26 0.68
C PRO A 380 -2.61 7.55 -0.14
N SER A 381 -2.65 6.22 -0.06
CA SER A 381 -3.66 5.36 -0.72
C SER A 381 -5.10 5.80 -0.42
N HIS A 382 -5.39 6.25 0.80
CA HIS A 382 -6.73 6.73 1.16
C HIS A 382 -7.18 7.96 0.33
N ASP A 383 -6.25 8.80 -0.10
CA ASP A 383 -6.59 9.95 -0.94
C ASP A 383 -6.91 9.49 -2.37
N LEU A 384 -6.31 8.40 -2.85
CA LEU A 384 -6.66 7.76 -4.13
C LEU A 384 -8.09 7.18 -4.11
N ARG A 385 -8.53 6.60 -2.99
CA ARG A 385 -9.95 6.21 -2.81
C ARG A 385 -10.90 7.38 -3.02
N THR A 386 -10.52 8.56 -2.52
CA THR A 386 -11.33 9.78 -2.65
C THR A 386 -11.29 10.30 -4.08
N LEU A 387 -10.10 10.31 -4.70
CA LEU A 387 -9.93 10.70 -6.09
C LEU A 387 -10.75 9.83 -7.04
N ALA A 388 -10.76 8.51 -6.86
CA ALA A 388 -11.56 7.59 -7.67
C ALA A 388 -13.06 7.88 -7.53
N ALA A 389 -13.53 8.12 -6.31
CA ALA A 389 -14.92 8.51 -6.07
C ALA A 389 -15.28 9.85 -6.73
N ASP A 390 -14.40 10.85 -6.60
CA ASP A 390 -14.56 12.16 -7.25
C ASP A 390 -14.57 12.05 -8.78
N TYR A 391 -13.72 11.19 -9.35
CA TYR A 391 -13.68 10.96 -10.79
C TYR A 391 -14.99 10.35 -11.29
N MET A 392 -15.46 9.27 -10.65
CA MET A 392 -16.75 8.64 -10.98
C MET A 392 -17.90 9.64 -10.87
N ARG A 393 -17.90 10.46 -9.81
CA ARG A 393 -18.91 11.51 -9.60
C ARG A 393 -18.95 12.54 -10.71
N ARG A 394 -17.80 12.99 -11.22
CA ARG A 394 -17.74 14.00 -12.28
C ARG A 394 -18.14 13.46 -13.65
N HIS A 395 -17.82 12.20 -13.93
CA HIS A 395 -18.03 11.58 -15.24
C HIS A 395 -19.42 10.95 -15.40
N ASP A 396 -19.96 10.32 -14.35
CA ASP A 396 -21.29 9.70 -14.40
C ASP A 396 -22.03 9.85 -13.05
N PRO A 397 -22.51 11.07 -12.73
CA PRO A 397 -23.09 11.38 -11.42
C PRO A 397 -24.38 10.60 -11.12
N GLU A 398 -25.12 10.13 -12.15
CA GLU A 398 -26.41 9.45 -12.00
C GLU A 398 -26.26 8.06 -11.37
N ILE A 399 -25.22 7.30 -11.76
CA ILE A 399 -24.93 5.98 -11.18
C ILE A 399 -23.81 6.02 -10.14
N ALA A 400 -23.03 7.11 -10.08
CA ALA A 400 -21.84 7.23 -9.25
C ALA A 400 -22.08 6.84 -7.78
N ALA A 401 -23.19 7.26 -7.15
CA ALA A 401 -23.44 6.92 -5.75
C ALA A 401 -23.52 5.39 -5.53
N ARG A 402 -24.17 4.67 -6.43
CA ARG A 402 -24.29 3.20 -6.39
C ARG A 402 -22.95 2.52 -6.73
N VAL A 403 -22.27 3.03 -7.75
CA VAL A 403 -20.96 2.51 -8.18
C VAL A 403 -19.93 2.71 -7.08
N ILE A 404 -19.82 3.91 -6.49
CA ILE A 404 -18.90 4.25 -5.39
C ILE A 404 -19.17 3.39 -4.16
N ALA A 405 -20.44 3.19 -3.77
CA ALA A 405 -20.78 2.34 -2.62
C ALA A 405 -20.29 0.89 -2.81
N THR A 406 -20.49 0.35 -4.02
CA THR A 406 -20.02 -0.99 -4.41
C THR A 406 -18.50 -1.02 -4.56
N HIS A 407 -17.93 0.02 -5.16
CA HIS A 407 -16.53 0.14 -5.47
C HIS A 407 -15.68 0.29 -4.20
N LEU A 408 -16.17 1.00 -3.19
CA LEU A 408 -15.49 1.20 -1.92
C LEU A 408 -15.87 0.17 -0.84
N GLY A 409 -16.89 -0.67 -1.08
CA GLY A 409 -17.38 -1.69 -0.16
C GLY A 409 -18.08 -1.09 1.08
N HIS A 410 -18.87 -0.05 0.89
CA HIS A 410 -19.59 0.62 1.98
C HIS A 410 -20.74 -0.26 2.48
N GLY A 411 -20.72 -0.54 3.79
CA GLY A 411 -21.63 -1.50 4.41
C GLY A 411 -23.01 -0.94 4.80
N THR A 412 -23.12 0.38 4.88
CA THR A 412 -24.30 1.11 5.33
C THR A 412 -24.58 2.30 4.40
N LEU A 413 -25.86 2.65 4.24
CA LEU A 413 -26.27 3.84 3.49
C LEU A 413 -25.59 5.11 4.03
N GLU A 414 -25.39 5.18 5.34
CA GLU A 414 -24.75 6.30 6.05
C GLU A 414 -23.30 6.56 5.65
N ALA A 415 -22.50 5.50 5.46
CA ALA A 415 -21.12 5.64 4.97
C ALA A 415 -21.03 6.10 3.50
N GLY A 416 -22.15 6.02 2.76
CA GLY A 416 -22.28 6.53 1.40
C GLY A 416 -23.10 7.82 1.28
N LYS A 417 -23.68 8.35 2.37
CA LYS A 417 -24.57 9.54 2.33
C LYS A 417 -23.84 10.79 1.84
N GLU A 418 -22.61 11.01 2.30
CA GLU A 418 -21.78 12.15 1.88
C GLU A 418 -21.51 12.10 0.37
N TYR A 419 -20.97 10.99 -0.13
CA TYR A 419 -20.78 10.76 -1.57
C TYR A 419 -22.10 10.83 -2.36
N SER A 420 -23.20 10.30 -1.82
CA SER A 420 -24.50 10.34 -2.49
C SER A 420 -25.08 11.75 -2.57
N ALA A 421 -24.92 12.57 -1.53
CA ALA A 421 -25.34 13.97 -1.52
C ALA A 421 -24.52 14.79 -2.54
N GLU A 422 -23.21 14.58 -2.59
CA GLU A 422 -22.34 15.23 -3.59
C GLU A 422 -22.67 14.80 -5.02
N CYS A 423 -22.96 13.51 -5.26
CA CYS A 423 -23.40 13.03 -6.59
C CYS A 423 -24.73 13.66 -7.02
N LYS A 424 -25.71 13.77 -6.11
CA LYS A 424 -27.01 14.40 -6.40
C LYS A 424 -26.86 15.87 -6.78
N ASN A 425 -26.00 16.59 -6.06
CA ASN A 425 -25.72 18.01 -6.33
C ASN A 425 -25.04 18.19 -7.71
N GLU A 426 -24.07 17.33 -8.05
CA GLU A 426 -23.39 17.37 -9.34
C GLU A 426 -24.34 16.98 -10.50
N ALA A 427 -25.19 15.95 -10.32
CA ALA A 427 -26.22 15.58 -11.30
C ALA A 427 -27.19 16.74 -11.55
N ALA A 428 -27.64 17.41 -10.49
CA ALA A 428 -28.51 18.58 -10.60
C ALA A 428 -27.83 19.74 -11.33
N ALA A 429 -26.54 19.99 -11.05
CA ALA A 429 -25.76 21.02 -11.74
C ALA A 429 -25.58 20.72 -13.24
N GLN A 430 -25.28 19.47 -13.60
CA GLN A 430 -25.17 19.05 -15.00
C GLN A 430 -26.51 19.11 -15.74
N ALA A 431 -27.60 18.67 -15.10
CA ALA A 431 -28.94 18.78 -15.66
C ALA A 431 -29.29 20.24 -15.96
N TRP A 432 -29.04 21.14 -15.00
CA TRP A 432 -29.23 22.58 -15.17
C TRP A 432 -28.36 23.16 -16.31
N GLN A 433 -27.10 22.75 -16.43
CA GLN A 433 -26.23 23.20 -17.50
C GLN A 433 -26.70 22.72 -18.88
N LYS A 434 -27.17 21.47 -19.00
CA LYS A 434 -27.79 20.93 -20.22
C LYS A 434 -29.07 21.70 -20.58
N ASP A 435 -29.92 21.99 -19.60
CA ASP A 435 -31.12 22.80 -19.80
C ASP A 435 -30.79 24.20 -20.28
N ARG A 436 -29.78 24.84 -19.69
CA ARG A 436 -29.33 26.18 -20.10
C ARG A 436 -28.77 26.18 -21.53
N GLN A 437 -28.03 25.14 -21.93
CA GLN A 437 -27.56 24.97 -23.31
C GLN A 437 -28.72 24.71 -24.30
N ARG A 438 -29.74 23.95 -23.88
CA ARG A 438 -30.95 23.70 -24.68
C ARG A 438 -31.75 24.98 -24.89
N ILE A 439 -31.97 25.75 -23.84
CA ILE A 439 -32.63 27.07 -23.89
C ILE A 439 -31.85 28.02 -24.81
N ALA A 440 -30.53 28.12 -24.63
CA ALA A 440 -29.70 28.97 -25.48
C ALA A 440 -29.70 28.55 -26.98
N LYS A 441 -29.82 27.25 -27.27
CA LYS A 441 -30.00 26.75 -28.65
C LYS A 441 -31.38 27.08 -29.21
N GLN A 442 -32.44 26.95 -28.41
CA GLN A 442 -33.81 27.29 -28.81
C GLN A 442 -33.98 28.79 -29.05
N ASP A 443 -33.34 29.64 -28.26
CA ASP A 443 -33.34 31.08 -28.45
C ASP A 443 -32.58 31.51 -29.71
N ARG A 444 -31.45 30.85 -30.05
CA ARG A 444 -30.76 31.08 -31.33
C ARG A 444 -31.62 30.72 -32.54
N VAL A 445 -32.34 29.59 -32.49
CA VAL A 445 -33.26 29.18 -33.58
C VAL A 445 -34.45 30.16 -33.72
N ARG A 446 -34.88 30.81 -32.63
CA ARG A 446 -35.94 31.84 -32.67
C ARG A 446 -35.47 33.18 -33.24
N VAL A 447 -34.19 33.53 -33.10
CA VAL A 447 -33.63 34.79 -33.65
C VAL A 447 -33.32 34.66 -35.16
N ASP A 448 -33.05 33.45 -35.65
CA ASP A 448 -32.75 33.18 -37.06
C ASP A 448 -33.98 32.85 -37.93
N HIS A 449 -35.21 32.97 -37.41
CA HIS A 449 -36.41 33.03 -38.27
C HIS A 449 -36.60 34.45 -38.79
N PRO A 450 -36.45 34.71 -40.10
CA PRO A 450 -36.76 36.01 -40.66
C PRO A 450 -38.24 36.28 -40.40
N ARG A 451 -38.56 37.44 -39.83
CA ARG A 451 -39.91 38.00 -39.87
C ARG A 451 -40.32 38.06 -41.34
N PHE A 452 -41.04 37.06 -41.81
CA PHE A 452 -41.68 37.11 -43.11
C PHE A 452 -42.65 38.28 -43.09
N SER A 453 -42.22 39.32 -43.80
CA SER A 453 -42.99 40.48 -44.21
C SER A 453 -44.34 40.04 -44.78
N PHE A 454 -45.42 40.34 -44.06
CA PHE A 454 -46.74 40.35 -44.66
C PHE A 454 -46.86 41.62 -45.52
N CYS A 455 -46.62 41.46 -46.82
CA CYS A 455 -47.13 42.35 -47.84
C CYS A 455 -48.65 42.52 -47.66
N ARG A 456 -49.11 43.75 -47.41
CA ARG A 456 -50.52 44.12 -47.62
C ARG A 456 -50.82 44.21 -49.12
N PRO A 457 -51.99 43.76 -49.60
CA PRO A 457 -52.42 43.99 -50.98
C PRO A 457 -52.79 45.46 -51.20
N ARG A 458 -52.57 45.92 -52.43
CA ARG A 458 -52.78 47.29 -52.93
C ARG A 458 -54.25 47.73 -52.87
N GLY A 459 -54.45 49.00 -52.52
CA GLY A 459 -55.48 49.87 -53.06
C GLY A 459 -54.78 51.00 -53.80
#